data_AF-R7URL2-F1
#
_entry.id   AF-R7URL2-F1
#
_cell.length_a   1.000
_cell.length_b   1.000
_cell.length_c   1.000
_cell.angle_alpha   90.00
_cell.angle_beta   90.00
_cell.angle_gamma   90.00
#
_symmetry.space_group_name_H-M   'P 1'
#
loop_
_entity.id
_entity.type
_entity.pdbx_description
1 polymer ?
#
loop_
_entity_poly.entity_id
_entity_poly.type
_entity_poly.pdbx_seq_one_letter_code
_entity_poly.pdbx_strand_id
1 'polypeptide(L)' 'LGCTVSNILRYYFIMVSLLWNGVEAYNMNLMLLKVFDHGVTNFMVKAIIPSWGLPVLVITQIMIVDDESFNGIFVDCTFR' A
#
# COMPACT_ATOMS: atom_id res chain seq x y z
N LEU A 1 -2.57 4.21 22.90
CA LEU A 1 -3.43 3.57 21.87
C LEU A 1 -3.64 4.47 20.65
N GLY A 2 -4.10 5.71 20.80
CA GLY A 2 -4.37 6.61 19.66
C GLY A 2 -3.18 6.88 18.74
N CYS A 3 -1.99 7.20 19.30
CA CYS A 3 -0.79 7.46 18.48
C CYS A 3 -0.34 6.19 17.72
N THR A 4 -0.38 5.01 18.35
CA THR A 4 -0.01 3.73 17.72
C THR A 4 -0.90 3.41 16.53
N VAL A 5 -2.23 3.57 16.68
CA VAL A 5 -3.19 3.35 15.59
C VAL A 5 -2.98 4.34 14.46
N SER A 6 -2.75 5.63 14.77
CA SER A 6 -2.44 6.66 13.78
C SER A 6 -1.18 6.34 12.98
N ASN A 7 -0.13 5.85 13.66
CA ASN A 7 1.11 5.46 13.02
C ASN A 7 0.92 4.28 12.06
N ILE A 8 0.23 3.22 12.52
CA ILE A 8 -0.08 2.04 11.69
C ILE A 8 -0.91 2.45 10.46
N LEU A 9 -1.92 3.30 10.63
CA LEU A 9 -2.73 3.82 9.52
C LEU A 9 -1.88 4.61 8.52
N ARG A 10 -0.92 5.42 9.01
CA ARG A 10 -0.02 6.17 8.14
C ARG A 10 0.84 5.25 7.28
N TYR A 11 1.47 4.23 7.86
CA TYR A 11 2.23 3.23 7.09
C TYR A 11 1.35 2.50 6.08
N TYR A 12 0.13 2.14 6.48
CA TYR A 12 -0.83 1.47 5.60
C TYR A 12 -1.22 2.34 4.39
N PHE A 13 -1.62 3.58 4.61
CA PHE A 13 -2.04 4.47 3.53
C PHE A 13 -0.90 4.78 2.54
N ILE A 14 0.33 4.93 3.02
CA ILE A 14 1.49 5.14 2.15
C ILE A 14 1.72 3.91 1.28
N MET A 15 1.72 2.71 1.86
CA MET A 15 1.93 1.47 1.11
C MET A 15 0.82 1.21 0.08
N VAL A 16 -0.44 1.39 0.48
CA VAL A 16 -1.61 1.29 -0.42
C VAL A 16 -1.48 2.30 -1.58
N SER A 17 -1.08 3.54 -1.28
CA SER A 17 -0.88 4.57 -2.31
C SER A 17 0.24 4.18 -3.26
N LEU A 18 1.36 3.66 -2.78
CA LEU A 18 2.47 3.20 -3.62
C LEU A 18 2.05 2.05 -4.56
N LEU A 19 1.28 1.09 -4.05
CA LEU A 19 0.75 0.00 -4.89
C LEU A 19 -0.23 0.51 -5.94
N TRP A 20 -1.11 1.45 -5.59
CA TRP A 20 -2.01 2.09 -6.55
C TRP A 20 -1.26 2.86 -7.65
N ASN A 21 -0.23 3.62 -7.28
CA ASN A 21 0.63 4.29 -8.25
C ASN A 21 1.35 3.28 -9.17
N GLY A 22 1.78 2.13 -8.64
CA GLY A 22 2.38 1.06 -9.44
C GLY A 22 1.40 0.40 -10.41
N VAL A 23 0.16 0.16 -9.95
CA VAL A 23 -0.94 -0.36 -10.77
C VAL A 23 -1.29 0.61 -11.90
N GLU A 24 -1.36 1.90 -11.61
CA GLU A 24 -1.61 2.96 -12.59
C GLU A 24 -0.48 3.02 -13.63
N ALA A 25 0.77 3.01 -13.19
CA ALA A 25 1.93 3.00 -14.08
C ALA A 25 1.94 1.76 -14.99
N TYR A 26 1.59 0.58 -14.47
CA TYR A 26 1.45 -0.63 -15.29
C TYR A 26 0.31 -0.51 -16.31
N ASN A 27 -0.83 0.05 -15.90
CA ASN A 27 -1.96 0.30 -16.81
C ASN A 27 -1.58 1.27 -17.94
N MET A 28 -0.81 2.32 -17.67
CA MET A 28 -0.28 3.22 -18.70
C MET A 28 0.68 2.51 -19.64
N ASN A 29 1.56 1.64 -19.11
CA ASN A 29 2.46 0.82 -19.95
C ASN A 29 1.68 -0.13 -20.86
N LEU A 30 0.61 -0.75 -20.36
CA LEU A 30 -0.29 -1.56 -21.19
C LEU A 30 -0.95 -0.72 -22.29
N MET A 31 -1.40 0.50 -21.98
CA MET A 31 -1.99 1.37 -23.00
C MET A 31 -0.98 1.76 -24.10
N LEU A 32 0.29 1.99 -23.75
CA LEU A 32 1.36 2.33 -24.70
C LEU A 32 1.76 1.14 -25.58
N LEU A 33 1.93 -0.05 -25.00
CA LEU A 33 2.46 -1.22 -25.70
C LEU A 33 1.36 -2.07 -26.38
N LYS A 34 0.14 -2.04 -25.84
CA LYS A 34 -0.96 -2.96 -26.20
C LYS A 34 -2.05 -2.28 -27.02
N VAL A 35 -1.81 -1.07 -27.54
CA VAL A 35 -2.74 -0.38 -28.46
C VAL A 35 -2.99 -1.14 -29.77
N PHE A 36 -2.20 -2.18 -30.09
CA PHE A 36 -2.36 -3.04 -31.26
C PHE A 36 -3.01 -4.40 -31.00
N ASP A 37 -3.24 -4.78 -29.74
CA ASP A 37 -3.74 -6.12 -29.36
C ASP A 37 -4.90 -5.96 -28.37
N HIS A 38 -6.08 -6.49 -28.70
CA HIS A 38 -7.33 -6.25 -27.97
C HIS A 38 -7.15 -6.44 -26.44
N GLY A 39 -7.32 -5.32 -25.72
CA GLY A 39 -6.86 -5.12 -24.34
C GLY A 39 -7.48 -6.03 -23.27
N VAL A 40 -6.70 -6.22 -22.21
CA VAL A 40 -7.09 -6.97 -21.01
C VAL A 40 -8.26 -6.26 -20.32
N THR A 41 -9.47 -6.81 -20.44
CA THR A 41 -10.66 -6.28 -19.78
C THR A 41 -10.63 -6.61 -18.29
N ASN A 42 -11.10 -5.69 -17.43
CA ASN A 42 -11.20 -5.83 -15.97
C ASN A 42 -9.88 -5.83 -15.16
N PHE A 43 -8.79 -5.24 -15.68
CA PHE A 43 -7.53 -5.10 -14.93
C PHE A 43 -7.70 -4.38 -13.58
N MET A 44 -8.43 -3.26 -13.55
CA MET A 44 -8.70 -2.46 -12.35
C MET A 44 -9.31 -3.29 -11.20
N VAL A 45 -10.32 -4.12 -11.49
CA VAL A 45 -11.00 -4.93 -10.47
C VAL A 45 -10.05 -5.98 -9.87
N LYS A 46 -9.20 -6.57 -10.71
CA LYS A 46 -8.19 -7.54 -10.26
C LYS A 46 -7.08 -6.88 -9.45
N ALA A 47 -6.75 -5.62 -9.72
CA ALA A 47 -5.70 -4.87 -9.05
C ALA A 47 -6.07 -4.39 -7.64
N ILE A 48 -7.37 -4.28 -7.32
CA ILE A 48 -7.84 -3.93 -5.98
C ILE A 48 -7.34 -4.97 -4.96
N ILE A 49 -7.60 -6.25 -5.18
CA ILE A 49 -7.24 -7.33 -4.22
C ILE A 49 -5.77 -7.25 -3.75
N PRO A 50 -4.75 -7.20 -4.64
CA PRO A 50 -3.36 -7.09 -4.22
C PRO A 50 -3.03 -5.72 -3.62
N SER A 51 -3.60 -4.61 -4.11
CA SER A 51 -3.32 -3.27 -3.59
C SER A 51 -3.79 -3.07 -2.15
N TRP A 52 -4.87 -3.74 -1.74
CA TRP A 52 -5.35 -3.69 -0.35
C TRP A 52 -4.75 -4.79 0.52
N GLY A 53 -4.51 -5.99 -0.04
CA GLY A 53 -4.02 -7.16 0.70
C GLY A 53 -2.52 -7.15 1.01
N LEU A 54 -1.67 -6.76 0.05
CA LEU A 54 -0.22 -6.74 0.25
C LEU A 54 0.21 -5.80 1.39
N PRO A 55 -0.35 -4.59 1.54
CA PRO A 55 0.02 -3.71 2.65
C PRO A 55 -0.36 -4.27 4.02
N VAL A 56 -1.48 -4.98 4.13
CA VAL A 56 -1.88 -5.66 5.38
C VAL A 56 -0.85 -6.74 5.74
N LEU A 57 -0.43 -7.55 4.77
CA LEU A 57 0.55 -8.61 4.98
C LEU A 57 1.90 -8.04 5.44
N VAL A 58 2.38 -6.98 4.78
CA VAL A 58 3.65 -6.32 5.14
C VAL A 58 3.60 -5.77 6.56
N ILE A 59 2.56 -5.03 6.93
CA ILE A 59 2.43 -4.46 8.28
C ILE A 59 2.35 -5.58 9.33
N THR A 60 1.60 -6.65 9.05
CA THR A 60 1.48 -7.78 9.96
C THR A 60 2.83 -8.47 10.18
N GLN A 61 3.64 -8.62 9.13
CA GLN A 61 4.99 -9.18 9.27
C GLN A 61 5.90 -8.29 10.12
N ILE A 62 5.88 -6.97 9.89
CA ILE A 62 6.67 -6.03 10.71
C ILE A 62 6.24 -6.12 12.18
N MET A 63 4.94 -6.17 12.46
CA MET A 63 4.41 -6.30 13.83
C MET A 63 4.83 -7.60 14.53
N ILE A 64 5.04 -8.68 13.78
CA ILE A 64 5.48 -9.98 14.34
C ILE A 64 6.99 -9.96 14.63
N VAL A 65 7.77 -9.30 13.77
CA VAL A 65 9.24 -9.28 13.89
C VAL A 65 9.71 -8.24 14.90
N ASP A 66 9.10 -7.05 14.88
CA ASP A 66 9.46 -5.93 15.74
C ASP A 66 8.24 -5.02 15.97
N ASP A 67 7.56 -5.21 17.11
CA ASP A 67 6.40 -4.38 17.47
C ASP A 67 6.81 -2.98 17.96
N GLU A 68 8.04 -2.84 18.48
CA GLU A 68 8.58 -1.57 18.98
C GLU A 68 8.73 -0.53 17.85
N SER A 69 8.93 -0.99 16.61
CA SER A 69 8.93 -0.16 15.40
C SER A 69 7.71 0.76 15.26
N PHE A 70 6.53 0.36 15.75
CA PHE A 70 5.33 1.19 15.67
C PHE A 70 5.09 2.04 16.93
N ASN A 71 5.77 1.72 18.03
CA ASN A 71 5.70 2.42 19.31
C ASN A 71 6.77 3.52 19.46
N GLY A 72 7.89 3.42 18.74
CA GLY A 72 9.13 4.15 19.04
C GLY A 72 9.31 5.60 18.54
N ILE A 73 8.34 6.22 17.86
CA ILE A 73 8.58 7.55 17.20
C ILE A 73 7.68 8.69 17.72
N PHE A 74 6.53 8.39 18.34
CA PHE A 74 5.58 9.42 18.76
C PHE A 74 5.68 9.72 20.25
N VAL A 75 6.44 10.76 20.60
CA VAL A 75 6.35 11.41 21.92
C VAL A 75 5.21 12.43 21.84
N ASP A 76 4.22 12.33 22.72
CA ASP A 76 3.03 13.21 22.76
C ASP A 76 2.20 13.27 21.46
N CYS A 77 2.13 12.18 20.70
CA CYS A 77 1.36 12.13 19.43
C CYS A 77 1.81 13.18 18.38
N THR A 78 3.00 13.78 18.53
CA THR A 78 3.58 14.71 17.54
C THR A 78 4.71 14.02 16.79
N PHE A 79 4.77 14.23 15.46
CA PHE A 79 5.87 13.76 14.63
C PHE A 79 7.05 14.71 14.89
N ARG A 80 8.09 14.24 15.57
CA ARG A 80 9.30 15.05 15.83
C ARG A 80 10.21 15.12 14.62
#